data_AF-A0A9P5QBQ5-F1
#
_entry.id   AF-A0A9P5QBQ5-F1
#
_cell.length_a   1.000
_cell.length_b   1.000
_cell.length_c   1.000
_cell.angle_alpha   90.00
_cell.angle_beta   90.00
_cell.angle_gamma   90.00
#
_symmetry.space_group_name_H-M   'P 1'
#
loop_
_entity.id
_entity.type
_entity.pdbx_description
1 polymer ?
#
loop_
_entity_poly.entity_id
_entity_poly.type
_entity_poly.pdbx_seq_one_letter_code
_entity_poly.pdbx_strand_id
1 'polypeptide(L)'
;VIKSANGYPVPSCKYNFPLDDIYSFVAIARALETTGVSAYLGAAANFEGDLLTSAASIATVEGRHSAFLSELTGLEGAPYAFDTALNARQVFTIASQFIESCPYDLGIAPFTQLKAALPENGSTQVKVSFDGENNYKQTWCQFLYSNKVTVSLREQCTLPPGA
;
A
#
# COMPACT_ATOMS: atom_id res chain seq x y z
N VAL A 1 -15.92 14.15 -16.36
CA VAL A 1 -16.71 13.67 -15.20
C VAL A 1 -16.68 14.67 -14.03
N ILE A 2 -15.54 14.96 -13.39
CA ILE A 2 -15.51 15.91 -12.24
C ILE A 2 -15.99 17.32 -12.64
N LYS A 3 -15.43 17.91 -13.71
CA LYS A 3 -15.84 19.24 -14.20
C LYS A 3 -17.30 19.27 -14.66
N SER A 4 -17.80 18.19 -15.26
CA SER A 4 -19.20 18.09 -15.68
C SER A 4 -20.17 17.94 -14.50
N ALA A 5 -19.68 17.45 -13.35
CA ALA A 5 -20.38 17.48 -12.07
C ALA A 5 -20.16 18.79 -11.29
N ASN A 6 -19.70 19.85 -11.95
CA ASN A 6 -19.42 21.16 -11.35
C ASN A 6 -18.35 21.14 -10.23
N GLY A 7 -17.51 20.11 -10.20
CA GLY A 7 -16.41 19.95 -9.26
C GLY A 7 -15.06 20.45 -9.79
N TYR A 8 -14.11 20.61 -8.87
CA TYR A 8 -12.74 21.03 -9.18
C TYR A 8 -11.80 19.82 -9.08
N PRO A 9 -11.12 19.42 -10.18
CA PRO A 9 -10.10 18.39 -10.12
C PRO A 9 -8.99 18.81 -9.15
N VAL A 10 -8.53 17.85 -8.35
CA VAL A 10 -7.41 18.05 -7.43
C VAL A 10 -6.14 18.38 -8.26
N PRO A 11 -5.39 19.45 -7.91
CA PRO A 11 -4.12 19.75 -8.60
C PRO A 11 -3.10 18.63 -8.45
N SER A 12 -2.15 18.54 -9.38
CA SER A 12 -1.10 17.52 -9.32
C SER A 12 -0.07 17.83 -8.22
N CYS A 13 0.40 16.79 -7.52
CA CYS A 13 1.58 16.86 -6.65
C CYS A 13 2.87 16.57 -7.44
N LYS A 14 4.02 16.74 -6.81
CA LYS A 14 5.29 16.17 -7.26
C LYS A 14 5.42 14.76 -6.70
N TYR A 15 5.84 13.83 -7.54
CA TYR A 15 5.98 12.42 -7.21
C TYR A 15 7.40 11.95 -7.44
N ASN A 16 7.85 10.99 -6.64
CA ASN A 16 9.13 10.32 -6.80
C ASN A 16 8.92 8.81 -6.82
N PHE A 17 9.31 8.17 -7.92
CA PHE A 17 9.23 6.73 -8.12
C PHE A 17 10.63 6.18 -8.41
N PRO A 18 11.22 5.35 -7.54
CA PRO A 18 12.53 4.76 -7.78
C PRO A 18 12.43 3.62 -8.81
N LEU A 19 12.44 3.98 -10.08
CA LEU A 19 12.26 3.08 -11.24
C LEU A 19 13.60 2.67 -11.86
N ASP A 20 14.52 2.20 -11.03
CA ASP A 20 15.89 1.85 -11.45
C ASP A 20 15.94 0.63 -12.40
N ASP A 21 14.99 -0.31 -12.29
CA ASP A 21 14.91 -1.49 -13.13
C ASP A 21 13.46 -1.99 -13.33
N ILE A 22 13.30 -3.03 -14.14
CA ILE A 22 11.99 -3.60 -14.45
C ILE A 22 11.32 -4.24 -13.23
N TYR A 23 12.10 -4.78 -12.28
CA TYR A 23 11.56 -5.38 -11.07
C TYR A 23 11.04 -4.30 -10.12
N SER A 24 11.76 -3.19 -9.95
CA SER A 24 11.29 -2.05 -9.17
C SER A 24 10.05 -1.41 -9.81
N PHE A 25 10.02 -1.30 -11.15
CA PHE A 25 8.83 -0.86 -11.88
C PHE A 25 7.62 -1.76 -11.62
N VAL A 26 7.75 -3.08 -11.80
CA VAL A 26 6.63 -4.01 -11.59
C VAL A 26 6.16 -4.01 -10.13
N ALA A 27 7.09 -3.92 -9.17
CA ALA A 27 6.76 -3.86 -7.75
C ALA A 27 5.98 -2.58 -7.40
N ILE A 28 6.42 -1.42 -7.88
CA ILE A 28 5.74 -0.14 -7.66
C ILE A 28 4.39 -0.10 -8.37
N ALA A 29 4.34 -0.53 -9.64
CA ALA A 29 3.10 -0.61 -10.40
C ALA A 29 2.07 -1.48 -9.66
N ARG A 30 2.47 -2.68 -9.20
CA ARG A 30 1.58 -3.56 -8.45
C ARG A 30 1.08 -2.91 -7.16
N ALA A 31 1.96 -2.26 -6.42
CA ALA A 31 1.58 -1.55 -5.19
C ALA A 31 0.56 -0.42 -5.47
N LEU A 32 0.74 0.34 -6.56
CA LEU A 32 -0.17 1.43 -6.94
C LEU A 32 -1.52 0.89 -7.41
N GLU A 33 -1.55 -0.08 -8.32
CA GLU A 33 -2.81 -0.60 -8.90
C GLU A 33 -3.65 -1.34 -7.84
N THR A 34 -3.03 -2.15 -6.97
CA THR A 34 -3.74 -2.76 -5.83
C THR A 34 -4.29 -1.69 -4.88
N THR A 35 -3.52 -0.63 -4.61
CA THR A 35 -3.98 0.51 -3.80
C THR A 35 -5.13 1.26 -4.48
N GLY A 36 -5.09 1.40 -5.81
CA GLY A 36 -6.13 2.02 -6.63
C GLY A 36 -7.47 1.28 -6.52
N VAL A 37 -7.46 -0.05 -6.67
CA VAL A 37 -8.65 -0.90 -6.44
C VAL A 37 -9.26 -0.63 -5.07
N SER A 38 -8.44 -0.73 -4.02
CA SER A 38 -8.87 -0.50 -2.64
C SER A 38 -9.43 0.90 -2.39
N ALA A 39 -8.85 1.92 -3.04
CA ALA A 39 -9.28 3.31 -2.93
C ALA A 39 -10.66 3.54 -3.58
N TYR A 40 -10.86 3.07 -4.81
CA TYR A 40 -12.15 3.19 -5.49
C TYR A 40 -13.24 2.40 -4.76
N LEU A 41 -12.92 1.20 -4.28
CA LEU A 41 -13.87 0.39 -3.51
C LEU A 41 -14.25 1.06 -2.19
N GLY A 42 -13.27 1.60 -1.45
CA GLY A 42 -13.53 2.34 -0.21
C GLY A 42 -14.30 3.65 -0.39
N ALA A 43 -14.16 4.28 -1.56
CA ALA A 43 -14.91 5.48 -1.91
C ALA A 43 -16.26 5.19 -2.59
N ALA A 44 -16.56 3.94 -2.96
CA ALA A 44 -17.70 3.60 -3.82
C ALA A 44 -19.04 4.11 -3.28
N ALA A 45 -19.26 4.01 -1.96
CA ALA A 45 -20.49 4.47 -1.31
C ALA A 45 -20.67 6.00 -1.34
N ASN A 46 -19.63 6.76 -1.69
CA ASN A 46 -19.66 8.23 -1.79
C ASN A 46 -19.92 8.71 -3.23
N PHE A 47 -20.02 7.80 -4.20
CA PHE A 47 -20.28 8.14 -5.59
C PHE A 47 -21.71 7.79 -5.99
N GLU A 48 -22.30 8.65 -6.82
CA GLU A 48 -23.64 8.47 -7.37
C GLU A 48 -23.66 8.81 -8.87
N GLY A 49 -24.66 8.29 -9.59
CA GLY A 49 -24.85 8.56 -11.02
C GLY A 49 -23.60 8.31 -11.86
N ASP A 50 -23.30 9.23 -12.77
CA ASP A 50 -22.17 9.13 -13.70
C ASP A 50 -20.80 9.05 -13.01
N LEU A 51 -20.67 9.60 -11.80
CA LEU A 51 -19.44 9.50 -11.02
C LEU A 51 -19.22 8.06 -10.55
N LEU A 52 -20.27 7.36 -10.13
CA LEU A 52 -20.18 5.96 -9.73
C LEU A 52 -19.81 5.08 -10.93
N THR A 53 -20.46 5.27 -12.08
CA THR A 53 -20.12 4.52 -13.30
C THR A 53 -18.68 4.76 -13.72
N SER A 54 -18.21 6.01 -13.64
CA SER A 54 -16.83 6.36 -13.96
C SER A 54 -15.85 5.71 -12.96
N ALA A 55 -16.09 5.84 -11.66
CA ALA A 55 -15.27 5.22 -10.61
C ALA A 55 -15.20 3.70 -10.75
N ALA A 56 -16.35 3.05 -10.98
CA ALA A 56 -16.42 1.60 -11.22
C ALA A 56 -15.62 1.19 -12.46
N SER A 57 -15.71 1.96 -13.56
CA SER A 57 -14.92 1.68 -14.75
C SER A 57 -13.41 1.72 -14.48
N ILE A 58 -12.95 2.67 -13.66
CA ILE A 58 -11.53 2.76 -13.28
C ILE A 58 -11.16 1.58 -12.38
N ALA A 59 -11.94 1.27 -11.35
CA ALA A 59 -11.69 0.14 -10.46
C ALA A 59 -11.54 -1.19 -11.23
N THR A 60 -12.34 -1.43 -12.27
CA THR A 60 -12.20 -2.64 -13.11
C THR A 60 -10.95 -2.66 -14.00
N VAL A 61 -10.39 -1.50 -14.35
CA VAL A 61 -9.09 -1.41 -15.05
C VAL A 61 -7.97 -1.71 -14.07
N GLU A 62 -7.96 -1.03 -12.92
CA GLU A 62 -6.98 -1.21 -11.84
C GLU A 62 -6.93 -2.67 -11.38
N GLY A 63 -8.09 -3.33 -11.25
CA GLY A 63 -8.18 -4.75 -10.90
C GLY A 63 -7.52 -5.67 -11.92
N ARG A 64 -7.68 -5.40 -13.23
CA ARG A 64 -7.03 -6.18 -14.30
C ARG A 64 -5.52 -5.95 -14.32
N HIS A 65 -5.06 -4.72 -14.11
CA HIS A 65 -3.63 -4.44 -13.99
C HIS A 65 -3.03 -5.12 -12.76
N SER A 66 -3.68 -5.02 -11.60
CA SER A 66 -3.27 -5.68 -10.36
C SER A 66 -3.16 -7.20 -10.52
N ALA A 67 -4.14 -7.82 -11.19
CA ALA A 67 -4.10 -9.25 -11.49
C ALA A 67 -2.92 -9.62 -12.41
N PHE A 68 -2.77 -8.90 -13.52
CA PHE A 68 -1.68 -9.13 -14.47
C PHE A 68 -0.29 -8.95 -13.83
N LEU A 69 -0.09 -7.88 -13.06
CA LEU A 69 1.17 -7.61 -12.38
C LEU A 69 1.47 -8.64 -11.29
N SER A 70 0.44 -9.16 -10.61
CA SER A 70 0.60 -10.25 -9.66
C SER A 70 1.04 -11.54 -10.36
N GLU A 71 0.44 -11.90 -11.49
CA GLU A 71 0.84 -13.06 -12.29
C GLU A 71 2.26 -12.95 -12.84
N LEU A 72 2.68 -11.75 -13.30
CA LEU A 72 4.05 -11.48 -13.74
C LEU A 72 5.10 -11.74 -12.64
N THR A 73 4.70 -11.64 -11.37
CA THR A 73 5.58 -11.88 -10.21
C THR A 73 5.40 -13.28 -9.60
N GLY A 74 4.67 -14.18 -10.28
CA GLY A 74 4.43 -15.55 -9.82
C GLY A 74 3.37 -15.67 -8.71
N LEU A 75 2.59 -14.62 -8.47
CA LEU A 75 1.46 -14.63 -7.54
C LEU A 75 0.16 -14.93 -8.28
N GLU A 76 -0.87 -15.33 -7.54
CA GLU A 76 -2.22 -15.51 -8.10
C GLU A 76 -2.83 -14.15 -8.44
N GLY A 77 -3.40 -14.01 -9.65
CA GLY A 77 -4.02 -12.76 -10.10
C GLY A 77 -5.35 -12.42 -9.40
N ALA A 78 -6.04 -13.44 -8.88
CA ALA A 78 -7.31 -13.30 -8.15
C ALA A 78 -7.35 -14.23 -6.92
N PRO A 79 -6.49 -13.98 -5.90
CA PRO A 79 -6.34 -14.87 -4.75
C PRO A 79 -7.55 -14.90 -3.81
N TYR A 80 -8.45 -13.91 -3.93
CA TYR A 80 -9.63 -13.76 -3.10
C TYR A 80 -10.84 -13.38 -3.95
N ALA A 81 -12.04 -13.73 -3.48
CA ALA A 81 -13.29 -13.39 -4.16
C ALA A 81 -13.68 -11.90 -4.02
N PHE A 82 -13.10 -11.20 -3.03
CA PHE A 82 -13.41 -9.80 -2.74
C PHE A 82 -12.13 -9.03 -2.43
N ASP A 83 -12.02 -7.82 -2.99
CA ASP A 83 -10.97 -6.87 -2.66
C ASP A 83 -11.23 -6.18 -1.32
N THR A 84 -10.16 -5.68 -0.71
CA THR A 84 -10.25 -4.96 0.57
C THR A 84 -10.46 -3.48 0.34
N ALA A 85 -11.60 -2.95 0.77
CA ALA A 85 -11.88 -1.53 0.77
C ALA A 85 -10.99 -0.79 1.78
N LEU A 86 -10.36 0.31 1.37
CA LEU A 86 -9.54 1.15 2.25
C LEU A 86 -10.11 2.56 2.37
N ASN A 87 -10.05 3.13 3.57
CA ASN A 87 -10.39 4.53 3.78
C ASN A 87 -9.27 5.46 3.29
N ALA A 88 -9.58 6.75 3.14
CA ALA A 88 -8.65 7.75 2.59
C ALA A 88 -7.31 7.81 3.33
N ARG A 89 -7.31 7.65 4.67
CA ARG A 89 -6.07 7.67 5.47
C ARG A 89 -5.21 6.43 5.23
N GLN A 90 -5.81 5.26 5.06
CA GLN A 90 -5.11 4.02 4.73
C GLN A 90 -4.49 4.10 3.33
N VAL A 91 -5.26 4.55 2.35
CA VAL A 91 -4.78 4.78 0.97
C VAL A 91 -3.62 5.77 0.99
N PHE A 92 -3.78 6.91 1.67
CA PHE A 92 -2.74 7.92 1.75
C PHE A 92 -1.48 7.42 2.45
N THR A 93 -1.61 6.55 3.46
CA THR A 93 -0.47 5.93 4.13
C THR A 93 0.39 5.14 3.14
N ILE A 94 -0.22 4.36 2.24
CA ILE A 94 0.49 3.58 1.22
C ILE A 94 1.08 4.49 0.13
N ALA A 95 0.31 5.49 -0.33
CA ALA A 95 0.71 6.37 -1.43
C ALA A 95 1.74 7.44 -1.01
N SER A 96 1.75 7.85 0.26
CA SER A 96 2.57 8.97 0.76
C SER A 96 4.06 8.83 0.49
N GLN A 97 4.58 7.60 0.46
CA GLN A 97 6.00 7.34 0.15
C GLN A 97 6.40 7.75 -1.28
N PHE A 98 5.44 7.90 -2.19
CA PHE A 98 5.67 8.31 -3.58
C PHE A 98 5.38 9.79 -3.82
N ILE A 99 4.89 10.52 -2.80
CA ILE A 99 4.52 11.94 -2.92
C ILE A 99 5.64 12.77 -2.28
N GLU A 100 6.34 13.56 -3.10
CA GLU A 100 7.42 14.43 -2.64
C GLU A 100 6.87 15.73 -2.04
N SER A 101 5.92 16.38 -2.74
CA SER A 101 5.27 17.61 -2.25
C SER A 101 3.98 17.92 -3.01
N CYS A 102 3.03 18.60 -2.37
CA CYS A 102 1.78 19.05 -3.01
C CYS A 102 1.63 20.58 -2.89
N PRO A 103 1.01 21.26 -3.87
CA PRO A 103 0.77 22.70 -3.81
C PRO A 103 -0.38 23.11 -2.87
N TYR A 104 -0.93 22.16 -2.12
CA TYR A 104 -2.03 22.32 -1.19
C TYR A 104 -1.86 21.36 -0.02
N ASP A 105 -2.54 21.63 1.10
CA ASP A 105 -2.61 20.71 2.23
C ASP A 105 -3.63 19.60 1.93
N LEU A 106 -3.21 18.35 2.08
CA LEU A 106 -4.05 17.16 1.90
C LEU A 106 -5.04 16.96 3.07
N GLY A 107 -4.80 17.61 4.22
CA GLY A 107 -5.67 17.51 5.40
C GLY A 107 -5.73 16.12 6.03
N ILE A 108 -4.87 15.20 5.59
CA ILE A 108 -4.78 13.83 6.06
C ILE A 108 -3.30 13.53 6.31
N ALA A 109 -2.97 13.02 7.50
CA ALA A 109 -1.64 12.53 7.83
C ALA A 109 -1.59 11.00 7.67
N PRO A 110 -0.49 10.43 7.15
CA PRO A 110 -0.34 8.99 7.08
C PRO A 110 -0.33 8.39 8.50
N PHE A 111 -0.61 7.11 8.63
CA PHE A 111 -0.34 6.40 9.87
C PHE A 111 1.16 6.38 10.15
N THR A 112 1.51 6.38 11.44
CA THR A 112 2.90 6.25 11.87
C THR A 112 3.50 4.96 11.33
N GLN A 113 4.64 5.07 10.66
CA GLN A 113 5.26 3.94 10.00
C GLN A 113 6.01 3.06 11.01
N LEU A 114 5.84 1.75 10.83
CA LEU A 114 6.74 0.74 11.37
C LEU A 114 7.77 0.45 10.28
N LYS A 115 9.05 0.72 10.55
CA LYS A 115 10.14 0.42 9.63
C LYS A 115 10.84 -0.84 10.11
N ALA A 116 11.08 -1.77 9.20
CA ALA A 116 11.88 -2.95 9.43
C ALA A 116 13.04 -2.94 8.45
N ALA A 117 14.28 -2.96 8.95
CA ALA A 117 15.47 -3.12 8.14
C ALA A 117 15.86 -4.60 8.11
N LEU A 118 15.98 -5.14 6.90
CA LEU A 118 16.51 -6.49 6.72
C LEU A 118 17.98 -6.54 7.17
N PRO A 119 18.40 -7.67 7.74
CA PRO A 119 19.78 -7.83 8.16
C PRO A 119 20.75 -7.84 6.98
N GLU A 120 21.83 -7.08 7.11
CA GLU A 120 22.98 -7.14 6.20
C GLU A 120 23.97 -8.24 6.63
N ASN A 121 24.83 -8.69 5.70
CA ASN A 121 25.99 -9.53 5.99
C ASN A 121 25.69 -10.86 6.71
N GLY A 122 24.57 -11.53 6.42
CA GLY A 122 24.23 -12.85 6.98
C GLY A 122 23.72 -12.83 8.42
N SER A 123 23.42 -11.65 8.97
CA SER A 123 22.62 -11.53 10.20
C SER A 123 21.20 -12.08 9.98
N THR A 124 20.55 -12.54 11.04
CA THR A 124 19.10 -12.87 11.02
C THR A 124 18.28 -11.84 11.77
N GLN A 125 18.90 -10.85 12.43
CA GLN A 125 18.21 -9.88 13.27
C GLN A 125 17.57 -8.76 12.43
N VAL A 126 16.26 -8.60 12.56
CA VAL A 126 15.51 -7.52 11.90
C VAL A 126 15.44 -6.33 12.84
N LYS A 127 16.01 -5.21 12.43
CA LYS A 127 15.95 -3.96 13.20
C LYS A 127 14.61 -3.28 12.91
N VAL A 128 13.77 -3.17 13.92
CA VAL A 128 12.44 -2.55 13.79
C VAL A 128 12.42 -1.19 14.50
N SER A 129 12.21 -0.09 13.77
CA SER A 129 11.95 1.24 14.32
C SER A 129 10.48 1.63 14.15
N PHE A 130 9.95 2.42 15.08
CA PHE A 130 8.58 2.92 15.03
C PHE A 130 8.65 4.42 15.30
N ASP A 131 8.08 5.21 14.40
CA ASP A 131 8.21 6.67 14.44
C ASP A 131 7.18 7.34 15.39
N GLY A 132 6.64 6.61 16.37
CA GLY A 132 5.63 7.10 17.32
C GLY A 132 5.89 6.69 18.76
N GLU A 133 5.08 7.21 19.68
CA GLU A 133 5.19 6.86 21.09
C GLU A 133 4.83 5.39 21.34
N ASN A 134 5.76 4.64 21.92
CA ASN A 134 5.53 3.26 22.33
C ASN A 134 5.12 3.22 23.81
N ASN A 135 3.83 3.43 24.07
CA ASN A 135 3.25 3.35 25.42
C ASN A 135 2.93 1.92 25.87
N TYR A 136 3.32 0.91 25.10
CA TYR A 136 3.07 -0.49 25.40
C TYR A 136 4.19 -1.08 26.26
N LYS A 137 3.82 -1.80 27.32
CA LYS A 137 4.77 -2.48 28.21
C LYS A 137 5.58 -3.56 27.51
N GLN A 138 5.07 -4.11 26.41
CA GLN A 138 5.72 -5.17 25.65
C GLN A 138 5.24 -5.11 24.20
N THR A 139 6.15 -5.27 23.25
CA THR A 139 5.84 -5.35 21.82
C THR A 139 6.43 -6.62 21.23
N TRP A 140 5.72 -7.20 20.26
CA TRP A 140 6.05 -8.47 19.64
C TRP A 140 6.38 -8.28 18.16
N CYS A 141 7.24 -9.12 17.64
CA CYS A 141 7.57 -9.23 16.24
C CYS A 141 7.04 -10.58 15.74
N GLN A 142 6.30 -10.57 14.63
CA GLN A 142 5.74 -11.76 14.01
C GLN A 142 6.11 -11.81 12.54
N PHE A 143 6.69 -12.92 12.11
CA PHE A 143 6.92 -13.23 10.70
C PHE A 143 5.88 -14.24 10.21
N LEU A 144 5.28 -13.93 9.07
CA LEU A 144 4.46 -14.84 8.29
C LEU A 144 5.27 -15.18 7.03
N TYR A 145 5.66 -16.44 6.90
CA TYR A 145 6.41 -16.91 5.73
C TYR A 145 5.88 -18.27 5.31
N SER A 146 5.34 -18.35 4.09
CA SER A 146 4.62 -19.54 3.62
C SER A 146 3.50 -19.90 4.61
N ASN A 147 3.45 -21.16 5.06
CA ASN A 147 2.52 -21.66 6.08
C ASN A 147 3.10 -21.61 7.52
N LYS A 148 4.18 -20.88 7.75
CA LYS A 148 4.87 -20.80 9.04
C LYS A 148 4.68 -19.43 9.68
N VAL A 149 4.53 -19.45 11.00
CA VAL A 149 4.46 -18.26 11.84
C VAL A 149 5.58 -18.34 12.87
N THR A 150 6.40 -17.29 12.96
CA THR A 150 7.40 -17.13 14.03
C THR A 150 7.06 -15.88 14.82
N VAL A 151 7.01 -16.00 16.15
CA VAL A 151 6.72 -14.89 17.06
C VAL A 151 7.87 -14.76 18.05
N SER A 152 8.35 -13.53 18.24
CA SER A 152 9.38 -13.19 19.21
C SER A 152 9.09 -11.84 19.86
N LEU A 153 9.83 -11.50 20.91
CA LEU A 153 9.86 -10.12 21.37
C LEU A 153 10.45 -9.22 20.29
N ARG A 154 10.00 -7.96 20.23
CA ARG A 154 10.53 -6.99 19.25
C ARG A 154 12.05 -6.83 19.32
N GLU A 155 12.62 -6.86 20.52
CA GLU A 155 14.08 -6.78 20.76
C GLU A 155 14.84 -8.01 20.24
N GLN A 156 14.12 -9.12 20.04
CA GLN A 156 14.64 -10.41 19.59
C GLN A 156 14.11 -10.79 18.20
N CYS A 157 13.60 -9.79 17.44
CA CYS A 157 13.02 -9.98 16.12
C CYS A 157 14.07 -10.56 15.17
N THR A 158 13.90 -11.83 14.79
CA THR A 158 14.80 -12.58 13.90
C THR A 158 14.01 -13.24 12.78
N LEU A 159 14.59 -13.25 11.58
CA LEU A 159 14.02 -13.93 10.42
C LEU A 159 13.86 -15.43 10.70
N PRO A 160 12.76 -16.05 10.24
CA PRO A 160 12.57 -17.49 10.36
C PRO A 160 13.72 -18.26 9.66
N PRO A 161 14.14 -19.43 10.19
CA PRO A 161 15.11 -20.27 9.49
C PRO A 161 14.62 -20.67 8.09
N GLY A 162 15.38 -20.32 7.06
CA GLY A 162 15.04 -20.60 5.65
C GLY A 162 14.16 -19.54 4.97
N ALA A 163 13.98 -18.37 5.59
CA ALA A 163 13.49 -17.16 4.94
C ALA A 163 14.59 -16.47 4.11
#